data_AF-A0A268QUL5-F1
#
_entry.id   AF-A0A268QUL5-F1
#
_cell.length_a   1.000
_cell.length_b   1.000
_cell.length_c   1.000
_cell.angle_alpha   90.00
_cell.angle_beta   90.00
_cell.angle_gamma   90.00
#
_symmetry.space_group_name_H-M   'P 1'
#
loop_
_entity.id
_entity.type
_entity.pdbx_description
1 polymer ?
#
loop_
_entity_poly.entity_id
_entity_poly.type
_entity_poly.pdbx_seq_one_letter_code
_entity_poly.pdbx_strand_id
1 'polypeptide(L)' 'FKDCGLMIYKDDQPVQSGGSGAGCSASVLYGHLLNQMKRGAYRRILVAATGALLSPLTFQQNESIPCIAHA' A
#
# COMPACT_ATOMS: atom_id res chain seq x y z
N PHE A 1 -11.68 7.41 -1.41
CA PHE A 1 -10.71 6.30 -1.28
C PHE A 1 -9.36 6.91 -0.91
N LYS A 2 -8.57 6.27 -0.04
CA LYS A 2 -7.21 6.71 0.29
C LYS A 2 -6.25 5.54 0.09
N ASP A 3 -5.14 5.79 -0.59
CA ASP A 3 -4.07 4.82 -0.83
C ASP A 3 -2.95 5.00 0.20
N CYS A 4 -2.38 3.90 0.70
CA CYS A 4 -1.33 3.96 1.72
C CYS A 4 -0.03 4.59 1.16
N GLY A 5 0.29 4.33 -0.11
CA GLY A 5 1.45 4.89 -0.80
C GLY A 5 1.41 6.40 -0.92
N LEU A 6 0.21 6.98 -1.05
CA LEU A 6 0.00 8.43 -1.08
C LEU A 6 -0.09 9.06 0.33
N MET A 7 -0.24 8.27 1.38
CA MET A 7 -0.35 8.76 2.76
C MET A 7 0.98 8.74 3.53
N ILE A 8 1.94 7.94 3.09
CA ILE A 8 3.18 7.69 3.85
C ILE A 8 4.25 8.77 3.64
N TYR A 9 4.19 9.51 2.53
CA TYR A 9 5.13 10.58 2.17
C TYR A 9 4.43 11.92 2.04
N LYS A 10 5.21 13.00 2.14
CA LYS A 10 4.78 14.36 1.80
C LYS A 10 5.03 14.65 0.33
N ASP A 11 4.29 15.62 -0.22
CA ASP A 11 4.34 16.00 -1.64
C ASP A 11 5.72 16.51 -2.10
N ASP A 12 6.56 17.01 -1.19
CA ASP A 12 7.90 17.55 -1.49
C ASP A 12 8.99 16.47 -1.50
N GLN A 13 8.65 15.22 -1.16
CA GLN A 13 9.61 14.12 -1.17
C GLN A 13 9.67 13.46 -2.55
N PRO A 14 10.87 13.14 -3.07
CA PRO A 14 11.03 12.65 -4.45
C PRO A 14 10.68 11.15 -4.57
N VAL A 15 9.40 10.80 -4.38
CA VAL A 15 8.90 9.41 -4.33
C VAL A 15 8.12 8.98 -5.56
N GLN A 16 8.27 9.73 -6.66
CA GLN A 16 7.60 9.46 -7.95
C GLN A 16 6.08 9.28 -7.76
N SER A 17 5.56 8.08 -8.01
CA SER A 17 4.14 7.76 -7.93
C SER A 17 3.64 7.41 -6.51
N GLY A 18 4.52 7.44 -5.50
CA GLY A 18 4.19 7.16 -4.09
C GLY A 18 4.90 5.93 -3.52
N GLY A 19 4.52 5.56 -2.29
CA GLY A 19 5.06 4.39 -1.60
C GLY A 19 4.49 3.05 -2.09
N SER A 20 5.29 1.99 -1.98
CA SER A 20 4.86 0.62 -2.30
C SER A 20 5.57 -0.40 -1.39
N GLY A 21 5.28 -1.68 -1.58
CA GLY A 21 5.86 -2.79 -0.81
C GLY A 21 5.12 -3.09 0.49
N ALA A 22 5.46 -4.24 1.08
CA ALA A 22 4.76 -4.80 2.25
C ALA A 22 4.78 -3.87 3.48
N GLY A 23 5.82 -3.06 3.63
CA GLY A 23 5.93 -2.06 4.70
C GLY A 23 4.98 -0.89 4.53
N CYS A 24 4.60 -0.51 3.30
CA CYS A 24 3.80 0.69 3.06
C CYS A 24 2.40 0.58 3.67
N SER A 25 1.65 -0.46 3.29
CA SER A 25 0.30 -0.68 3.83
C SER A 25 0.32 -0.98 5.33
N ALA A 26 1.29 -1.77 5.80
CA ALA A 26 1.43 -2.10 7.22
C ALA A 26 1.71 -0.87 8.09
N SER A 27 2.67 -0.03 7.69
CA SER A 27 3.03 1.18 8.45
C SER A 27 1.90 2.20 8.50
N VAL A 28 1.19 2.43 7.39
CA VAL A 28 0.06 3.36 7.36
C VAL A 28 -1.13 2.83 8.17
N LEU A 29 -1.46 1.55 8.04
CA LEU A 29 -2.54 0.94 8.80
C LEU A 29 -2.26 1.00 10.31
N TYR A 30 -1.16 0.40 10.75
CA TYR A 30 -0.87 0.26 12.17
C TYR A 30 -0.41 1.56 12.83
N GLY A 31 0.34 2.40 12.11
CA GLY A 31 0.88 3.65 12.62
C GLY A 31 -0.11 4.82 12.58
N HIS A 32 -1.00 4.88 11.59
CA HIS A 32 -1.90 6.01 11.40
C HIS A 32 -3.38 5.63 11.50
N LEU A 33 -3.87 4.74 10.64
CA LEU A 33 -5.32 4.50 10.51
C LEU A 33 -5.93 3.86 11.76
N LEU A 34 -5.28 2.86 12.38
CA LEU A 34 -5.77 2.29 13.65
C LEU A 34 -5.83 3.33 14.77
N ASN A 35 -4.88 4.26 14.81
CA ASN A 35 -4.89 5.35 15.80
C ASN A 35 -6.05 6.32 15.54
N GLN A 36 -6.37 6.61 14.28
CA GLN A 36 -7.54 7.41 13.92
C GLN A 36 -8.86 6.70 14.28
N MET A 37 -8.92 5.37 14.13
CA MET A 37 -10.07 4.59 14.60
C MET A 37 -10.23 4.65 16.13
N LYS A 38 -9.13 4.49 16.88
CA LYS A 38 -9.14 4.61 18.36
C LYS A 38 -9.62 5.98 18.83
N ARG A 39 -9.32 7.04 18.06
CA ARG A 39 -9.80 8.41 18.32
C ARG A 39 -11.25 8.66 17.89
N GLY A 40 -11.91 7.68 17.27
CA GLY A 40 -13.28 7.79 16.78
C GLY A 40 -13.42 8.52 15.44
N ALA A 41 -12.32 8.92 14.79
CA ALA A 41 -12.35 9.59 13.49
C ALA A 41 -12.85 8.66 12.38
N TYR A 42 -12.59 7.35 12.50
CA TYR A 42 -13.14 6.32 11.62
C TYR A 42 -13.83 5.22 12.44
N ARG A 43 -15.06 4.87 12.06
CA ARG A 43 -15.83 3.81 12.74
C ARG A 43 -15.63 2.43 12.10
N ARG A 44 -15.46 2.38 10.78
CA ARG A 44 -15.18 1.18 10.00
C ARG A 44 -14.30 1.55 8.81
N ILE A 45 -13.29 0.73 8.54
CA ILE A 45 -12.43 0.82 7.36
C ILE A 45 -12.29 -0.58 6.77
N LEU A 46 -12.17 -0.66 5.44
CA LEU A 46 -11.72 -1.84 4.72
C LEU A 46 -10.32 -1.52 4.21
N VAL A 47 -9.36 -2.43 4.45
CA VAL A 47 -7.97 -2.23 4.03
C VAL A 47 -7.60 -3.39 3.12
N ALA A 48 -7.36 -3.11 1.84
CA ALA A 48 -6.93 -4.13 0.88
C ALA A 48 -5.44 -3.97 0.58
N ALA A 49 -4.61 -4.89 1.09
CA ALA A 49 -3.19 -4.93 0.76
C ALA A 49 -2.98 -5.63 -0.60
N THR A 50 -2.28 -4.97 -1.51
CA THR A 50 -2.00 -5.47 -2.86
C THR A 50 -0.56 -5.94 -3.04
N GLY A 51 -0.34 -6.91 -3.90
CA GLY A 51 0.99 -7.38 -4.29
C GLY A 51 1.07 -7.79 -5.75
N ALA A 52 2.24 -7.58 -6.36
CA ALA A 52 2.59 -8.10 -7.68
C ALA A 52 3.50 -9.32 -7.50
N LEU A 53 3.12 -10.45 -8.10
CA LEU A 53 3.81 -11.73 -7.99
C LEU A 53 4.75 -11.87 -9.19
N LEU A 54 5.97 -11.36 -9.05
CA LEU A 54 6.96 -11.34 -10.13
C LEU A 54 8.33 -11.81 -9.67
N SER A 55 9.14 -12.26 -10.62
CA SER A 55 10.57 -12.50 -10.45
C SER A 55 11.34 -11.85 -11.61
N PRO A 56 12.67 -11.68 -11.51
CA PRO A 56 13.48 -11.18 -12.63
C PRO A 56 13.30 -12.02 -13.89
N LEU A 57 13.14 -13.34 -13.74
CA LEU A 57 12.97 -14.26 -14.86
C LEU A 57 11.63 -14.06 -15.58
N THR A 58 10.51 -14.00 -14.84
CA THR A 58 9.18 -13.82 -15.44
C THR A 58 9.10 -12.49 -16.20
N PHE A 59 9.74 -11.43 -15.67
CA PHE A 59 9.84 -10.15 -16.36
C PHE A 59 10.68 -10.23 -17.65
N GLN A 60 11.86 -10.89 -17.59
CA GLN A 60 12.75 -11.03 -18.75
C GLN A 60 12.15 -11.89 -19.86
N GLN A 61 11.34 -12.89 -19.51
CA GLN A 61 10.60 -13.74 -20.45
C GLN A 61 9.36 -13.05 -21.04
N ASN A 62 9.11 -11.79 -20.64
CA ASN A 62 7.96 -10.99 -21.07
C ASN A 62 6.63 -11.68 -20.76
N GLU A 63 6.59 -12.42 -19.64
CA GLU A 63 5.35 -13.01 -19.14
C GLU A 63 4.48 -11.94 -18.47
N SER A 64 3.18 -12.20 -18.39
CA SER A 64 2.27 -11.35 -17.63
C SER A 64 2.63 -11.37 -16.14
N ILE A 65 2.53 -10.23 -15.46
CA ILE A 65 2.75 -10.14 -14.01
C ILE A 65 1.41 -10.34 -13.29
N PRO A 66 1.18 -11.49 -12.62
CA PRO A 66 -0.01 -11.68 -11.82
C PRO A 66 -0.01 -10.79 -10.58
N CYS A 67 -1.19 -10.30 -10.20
CA CYS A 67 -1.40 -9.47 -9.02
C CYS A 67 -2.42 -10.10 -8.07
N ILE A 68 -2.32 -9.78 -6.78
CA ILE A 68 -3.21 -10.27 -5.73
C ILE A 68 -3.57 -9.14 -4.76
N ALA A 69 -4.75 -9.24 -4.14
CA ALA A 69 -5.18 -8.37 -3.06
C ALA A 69 -5.84 -9.20 -1.94
N HIS A 70 -5.55 -8.84 -0.69
CA HIS A 70 -6.22 -9.39 0.50
C HIS A 70 -6.78 -8.25 1.35
N ALA A 71 -8.01 -8.40 1.83
CA ALA A 71 -8.74 -7.38 2.57
C ALA A 71 -9.30 -7.88 3.90
#